data_AF-L0RXU8-F1
#
_entry.id   AF-L0RXU8-F1
#
_cell.length_a   1.000
_cell.length_b   1.000
_cell.length_c   1.000
_cell.angle_alpha   90.00
_cell.angle_beta   90.00
_cell.angle_gamma   90.00
#
_symmetry.space_group_name_H-M   'P 1'
#
loop_
_entity.id
_entity.type
_entity.pdbx_description
1 polymer ?
#
loop_
_entity_poly.entity_id
_entity_poly.type
_entity_poly.pdbx_seq_one_letter_code
_entity_poly.pdbx_strand_id
1 'polypeptide(L)'
;MEQAGYSIKQGKHIAFKSKDQKKFIRLRSLGERYTEEEIKAIICGEKPIVNRKKATEKSQIHINLLVDIQAKLQAGKGAGYERWAKIFNLKQMAQTINFLTENKLLSYEELEKKAQTSTVNLNKLLAQIKVIEKRMTETSNLKTHIINYSKTRDIYIAYHKAGYSKKFYDEHATDLILHKAAKTAFDELEDKKIPTVKALQKEYSELLSEKKKVYVKYHSIKKEMKDILTAKANVDRLLGENISEKEKEKYKEQR
;
A
#
# COMPACT_ATOMS: atom_id res chain seq x y z
N MET A 1 -3.62 26.35 41.70
CA MET A 1 -3.75 25.02 42.36
C MET A 1 -4.72 25.08 43.53
N GLU A 2 -4.56 25.98 44.51
CA GLU A 2 -5.54 26.17 45.60
C GLU A 2 -6.92 26.59 45.09
N GLN A 3 -6.97 27.50 44.11
CA GLN A 3 -8.22 27.87 43.42
C GLN A 3 -8.92 26.68 42.71
N ALA A 4 -8.18 25.62 42.40
CA ALA A 4 -8.72 24.39 41.81
C ALA A 4 -9.11 23.34 42.87
N GLY A 5 -9.12 23.71 44.16
CA GLY A 5 -9.57 22.86 45.27
C GLY A 5 -8.51 21.90 45.83
N TYR A 6 -7.22 22.13 45.53
CA TYR A 6 -6.13 21.31 46.05
C TYR A 6 -5.47 21.93 47.29
N SER A 7 -5.16 21.10 48.29
CA SER A 7 -4.33 21.52 49.43
C SER A 7 -2.85 21.39 49.07
N ILE A 8 -2.08 22.44 49.27
CA ILE A 8 -0.65 22.49 48.96
C ILE A 8 0.17 22.45 50.24
N LYS A 9 1.26 21.68 50.24
CA LYS A 9 2.28 21.67 51.29
C LYS A 9 3.60 22.14 50.67
N GLN A 10 4.04 23.33 51.09
CA GLN A 10 5.32 23.91 50.69
C GLN A 10 6.37 23.56 51.76
N GLY A 11 7.22 22.58 51.47
CA GLY A 11 8.40 22.23 52.27
C GLY A 11 9.60 22.07 51.35
N LYS A 12 10.59 21.23 51.71
CA LYS A 12 11.75 20.93 50.84
C LYS A 12 11.34 20.46 49.43
N HIS A 13 10.15 19.87 49.29
CA HIS A 13 9.55 19.54 47.99
C HIS A 13 8.07 19.95 48.02
N ILE A 14 7.60 20.59 46.94
CA ILE A 14 6.18 20.91 46.78
C ILE A 14 5.38 19.61 46.64
N ALA A 15 4.35 19.48 47.48
CA ALA A 15 3.40 18.38 47.43
C ALA A 15 1.97 18.92 47.45
N PHE A 16 1.06 18.25 46.75
CA PHE A 16 -0.35 18.64 46.71
C PHE A 16 -1.24 17.43 46.96
N LYS A 17 -2.48 17.71 47.38
CA LYS A 17 -3.48 16.71 47.74
C LYS A 17 -4.86 17.17 47.27
N SER A 18 -5.60 16.30 46.57
CA SER A 18 -7.00 16.57 46.25
C SER A 18 -7.91 16.28 47.46
N LYS A 19 -9.13 16.81 47.45
CA LYS A 19 -10.11 16.59 48.53
C LYS A 19 -10.39 15.11 48.81
N ASP A 20 -10.36 14.27 47.77
CA ASP A 20 -10.70 12.84 47.87
C ASP A 20 -9.49 11.93 48.14
N GLN A 21 -8.27 12.46 48.08
CA GLN A 21 -7.06 11.68 48.34
C GLN A 21 -6.75 11.66 49.84
N LYS A 22 -6.15 10.57 50.34
CA LYS A 22 -5.73 10.48 51.75
C LYS A 22 -4.32 11.05 51.99
N LYS A 23 -3.41 10.90 51.02
CA LYS A 23 -1.97 11.27 51.13
C LYS A 23 -1.60 12.39 50.14
N PHE A 24 -0.57 13.17 50.49
CA PHE A 24 0.02 14.17 49.60
C PHE A 24 0.90 13.50 48.53
N ILE A 25 0.81 13.98 47.29
CA ILE A 25 1.64 13.57 46.16
C ILE A 25 2.72 14.62 45.95
N ARG A 26 3.99 14.18 45.90
CA ARG A 26 5.13 15.06 45.59
C ARG A 26 5.27 15.21 44.08
N LEU A 27 5.59 16.42 43.61
CA LEU A 27 5.83 16.69 42.19
C LEU A 27 6.85 15.74 41.55
N ARG A 28 7.96 15.48 42.25
CA ARG A 28 9.02 14.55 41.79
C ARG A 28 8.52 13.12 41.52
N SER A 29 7.50 12.66 42.25
CA SER A 29 6.96 11.31 42.09
C SER A 29 6.11 11.14 40.84
N LEU A 30 5.71 12.23 40.19
CA LEU A 30 4.94 12.21 38.94
C LEU A 30 5.83 12.02 37.71
N GLY A 31 7.16 12.02 37.89
CA GLY A 31 8.17 11.84 36.86
C GLY A 31 8.96 13.11 36.58
N GLU A 32 10.06 12.97 35.83
CA GLU A 32 10.99 14.07 35.48
C GLU A 32 10.27 15.28 34.87
N ARG A 33 9.20 15.00 34.11
CA ARG A 33 8.40 16.01 33.39
C ARG A 33 7.43 16.84 34.21
N TYR A 34 7.33 16.53 35.50
CA TYR A 34 6.46 17.20 36.47
C TYR A 34 7.27 17.71 37.65
N THR A 35 8.58 17.88 37.46
CA THR A 35 9.43 18.58 38.42
C THR A 35 9.02 20.05 38.51
N GLU A 36 9.35 20.67 39.64
CA GLU A 36 9.01 22.07 39.89
C GLU A 36 9.62 23.01 38.84
N GLU A 37 10.87 22.75 38.45
CA GLU A 37 11.59 23.51 37.41
C GLU A 37 10.90 23.40 36.06
N GLU A 38 10.48 22.20 35.64
CA GLU A 38 9.78 22.02 34.37
C GLU A 38 8.40 22.66 34.35
N ILE A 39 7.65 22.56 35.45
CA ILE A 39 6.33 23.19 35.55
C ILE A 39 6.46 24.71 35.53
N LYS A 40 7.47 25.27 36.21
CA LYS A 40 7.78 26.71 36.16
C LYS A 40 8.17 27.14 34.75
N ALA A 41 9.07 26.42 34.09
CA ALA A 41 9.46 26.70 32.70
C ALA A 41 8.27 26.64 31.72
N ILE A 42 7.33 25.72 31.93
CA ILE A 42 6.09 25.63 31.15
C ILE A 42 5.18 26.85 31.39
N ILE A 43 4.97 27.24 32.65
CA ILE A 43 4.11 28.38 33.01
C ILE A 43 4.73 29.70 32.52
N CYS A 44 6.06 29.83 32.59
CA CYS A 44 6.81 30.98 32.07
C CYS A 44 6.93 31.00 30.54
N GLY A 45 6.45 29.96 29.84
CA GLY A 45 6.45 29.89 28.38
C GLY A 45 7.78 29.46 27.74
N GLU A 46 8.78 29.07 28.53
CA GLU A 46 10.09 28.61 28.04
C GLU A 46 10.03 27.20 27.42
N LYS A 47 9.03 26.39 27.80
CA LYS A 47 8.84 25.02 27.27
C LYS A 47 7.38 24.74 26.91
N PRO A 48 7.10 24.09 25.76
CA PRO A 48 5.74 23.72 25.39
C PRO A 48 5.21 22.51 26.19
N ILE A 49 3.91 22.51 26.49
CA ILE A 49 3.20 21.37 27.09
C ILE A 49 3.10 20.25 26.04
N VAL A 50 3.82 19.15 26.23
CA VAL A 50 3.66 17.96 25.37
C VAL A 50 2.65 17.01 25.99
N ASN A 51 1.42 17.04 25.49
CA ASN A 51 0.37 16.10 25.88
C ASN A 51 0.79 14.65 25.55
N ARG A 52 0.97 13.82 26.58
CA ARG A 52 1.30 12.40 26.40
C ARG A 52 0.04 11.66 25.96
N LYS A 53 0.11 11.07 24.76
CA LYS A 53 -0.87 10.22 24.08
C LYS A 53 -1.96 11.01 23.33
N LYS A 54 -1.64 11.46 22.12
CA LYS A 54 -2.59 11.22 21.02
C LYS A 54 -2.80 9.71 21.02
N ALA A 55 -4.00 9.25 21.38
CA ALA A 55 -4.39 7.88 21.07
C ALA A 55 -4.07 7.71 19.59
N THR A 56 -3.19 6.75 19.25
CA THR A 56 -2.97 6.38 17.87
C THR A 56 -4.37 6.15 17.30
N GLU A 57 -4.78 7.00 16.35
CA GLU A 57 -6.00 6.79 15.58
C GLU A 57 -5.97 5.33 15.18
N LYS A 58 -6.97 4.56 15.64
CA LYS A 58 -7.01 3.11 15.39
C LYS A 58 -6.85 2.96 13.88
N SER A 59 -5.73 2.38 13.48
CA SER A 59 -5.41 2.13 12.10
C SER A 59 -6.61 1.44 11.46
N GLN A 60 -6.94 1.87 10.25
CA GLN A 60 -8.05 1.38 9.43
C GLN A 60 -8.29 -0.11 9.70
N ILE A 61 -9.54 -0.45 10.01
CA ILE A 61 -9.98 -1.79 10.43
C ILE A 61 -9.64 -2.75 9.29
N HIS A 62 -8.48 -3.40 9.39
CA HIS A 62 -8.06 -4.41 8.44
C HIS A 62 -8.70 -5.74 8.81
N ILE A 63 -9.48 -6.27 7.87
CA ILE A 63 -10.08 -7.59 7.99
C ILE A 63 -9.03 -8.60 7.56
N ASN A 64 -8.77 -9.58 8.43
CA ASN A 64 -7.92 -10.72 8.13
C ASN A 64 -8.78 -11.98 7.95
N LEU A 65 -8.19 -12.95 7.28
CA LEU A 65 -8.81 -14.26 7.08
C LEU A 65 -8.91 -15.00 8.42
N LEU A 66 -10.03 -15.69 8.64
CA LEU A 66 -10.21 -16.57 9.79
C LEU A 66 -9.20 -17.73 9.76
N VAL A 67 -8.72 -18.09 10.95
CA VAL A 67 -7.81 -19.23 11.14
C VAL A 67 -8.59 -20.53 11.14
N ASP A 68 -8.12 -21.50 10.35
CA ASP A 68 -8.59 -22.87 10.45
C ASP A 68 -8.03 -23.55 11.70
N ILE A 69 -8.83 -23.55 12.77
CA ILE A 69 -8.40 -24.09 14.07
C ILE A 69 -8.09 -25.58 13.94
N GLN A 70 -8.94 -26.34 13.25
CA GLN A 70 -8.79 -27.79 13.15
C GLN A 70 -7.54 -28.19 12.35
N ALA A 71 -7.32 -27.55 11.19
CA ALA A 71 -6.14 -27.80 10.38
C ALA A 71 -4.85 -27.39 11.12
N LYS A 72 -4.88 -26.29 11.90
CA LYS A 72 -3.72 -25.87 12.68
C LYS A 72 -3.43 -26.80 13.85
N LEU A 73 -4.44 -27.36 14.50
CA LEU A 73 -4.27 -28.39 15.53
C LEU A 73 -3.68 -29.68 14.94
N GLN A 74 -4.15 -30.12 13.76
CA GLN A 74 -3.57 -31.27 13.03
C GLN A 74 -2.10 -31.04 12.65
N ALA A 75 -1.71 -29.80 12.37
CA ALA A 75 -0.32 -29.41 12.12
C ALA A 75 0.56 -29.33 13.39
N GLY A 76 0.09 -29.83 14.53
CA GLY A 76 0.87 -29.91 15.77
C GLY A 76 0.83 -28.65 16.65
N LYS A 77 -0.13 -27.74 16.46
CA LYS A 77 -0.32 -26.61 17.37
C LYS A 77 -1.01 -27.05 18.67
N GLY A 78 -0.58 -26.50 19.81
CA GLY A 78 -1.12 -26.84 21.13
C GLY A 78 -2.35 -26.03 21.54
N ALA A 79 -2.96 -26.39 22.68
CA ALA A 79 -4.19 -25.79 23.22
C ALA A 79 -4.13 -24.26 23.44
N GLY A 80 -2.95 -23.69 23.68
CA GLY A 80 -2.77 -22.24 23.79
C GLY A 80 -3.05 -21.51 22.47
N TYR A 81 -2.66 -22.10 21.34
CA TYR A 81 -2.92 -21.56 20.01
C TYR A 81 -4.41 -21.62 19.67
N GLU A 82 -5.10 -22.69 20.07
CA GLU A 82 -6.55 -22.83 19.90
C GLU A 82 -7.31 -21.69 20.60
N ARG A 83 -6.99 -21.42 21.87
CA ARG A 83 -7.63 -20.35 22.65
C ARG A 83 -7.41 -18.99 21.99
N TRP A 84 -6.18 -18.73 21.55
CA TRP A 84 -5.86 -17.51 20.80
C TRP A 84 -6.64 -17.44 19.48
N ALA A 85 -6.67 -18.52 18.70
CA ALA A 85 -7.33 -18.57 17.40
C ALA A 85 -8.85 -18.36 17.51
N LYS A 86 -9.50 -18.88 18.57
CA LYS A 86 -10.92 -18.61 18.86
C LYS A 86 -11.18 -17.11 19.09
N ILE A 87 -10.39 -16.48 19.96
CA ILE A 87 -10.52 -15.03 20.24
C ILE A 87 -10.20 -14.21 18.99
N PHE A 88 -9.20 -14.63 18.22
CA PHE A 88 -8.82 -13.98 16.97
C PHE A 88 -9.96 -14.06 15.94
N ASN A 89 -10.49 -15.25 15.69
CA ASN A 89 -11.59 -15.46 14.74
C ASN A 89 -12.83 -14.67 15.15
N LEU A 90 -13.21 -14.65 16.44
CA LEU A 90 -14.32 -13.84 16.94
C LEU A 90 -14.11 -12.34 16.64
N LYS A 91 -12.91 -11.82 16.86
CA LYS A 91 -12.59 -10.42 16.53
C LYS A 91 -12.65 -10.16 15.03
N GLN A 92 -12.11 -11.06 14.21
CA GLN A 92 -12.14 -10.93 12.75
C GLN A 92 -13.57 -11.04 12.19
N MET A 93 -14.43 -11.85 12.79
CA MET A 93 -15.85 -11.93 12.43
C MET A 93 -16.60 -10.63 12.75
N ALA A 94 -16.40 -10.07 13.94
CA ALA A 94 -16.97 -8.78 14.29
C ALA A 94 -16.52 -7.67 13.31
N GLN A 95 -15.23 -7.67 12.95
CA GLN A 95 -14.70 -6.74 11.94
C GLN A 95 -15.29 -6.97 10.54
N THR A 96 -15.47 -8.22 10.15
CA THR A 96 -16.10 -8.59 8.87
C THR A 96 -17.54 -8.09 8.81
N ILE A 97 -18.33 -8.30 9.87
CA ILE A 97 -19.72 -7.83 9.96
C ILE A 97 -19.79 -6.31 9.90
N ASN A 98 -18.91 -5.61 10.62
CA ASN A 98 -18.85 -4.15 10.57
C ASN A 98 -18.56 -3.66 9.15
N PHE A 99 -17.57 -4.24 8.48
CA PHE A 99 -17.23 -3.89 7.10
C PHE A 99 -18.39 -4.14 6.12
N LEU A 100 -19.04 -5.30 6.21
CA LEU A 100 -20.19 -5.62 5.35
C LEU A 100 -21.34 -4.62 5.59
N THR A 101 -21.58 -4.24 6.84
CA THR A 101 -22.60 -3.25 7.21
C THR A 101 -22.25 -1.86 6.67
N GLU A 102 -21.01 -1.40 6.87
CA GLU A 102 -20.51 -0.10 6.37
C GLU A 102 -20.58 0.01 4.85
N ASN A 103 -20.30 -1.09 4.14
CA ASN A 103 -20.35 -1.15 2.67
C ASN A 103 -21.72 -1.53 2.11
N LYS A 104 -22.73 -1.74 2.96
CA LYS A 104 -24.08 -2.18 2.58
C LYS A 104 -24.06 -3.49 1.77
N LEU A 105 -23.16 -4.40 2.12
CA LEU A 105 -23.00 -5.74 1.52
C LEU A 105 -23.64 -6.77 2.45
N LEU A 106 -24.95 -6.62 2.70
CA LEU A 106 -25.67 -7.46 3.66
C LEU A 106 -26.19 -8.75 3.01
N SER A 107 -26.33 -8.78 1.69
CA SER A 107 -26.65 -9.99 0.93
C SER A 107 -25.39 -10.67 0.37
N TYR A 108 -25.38 -12.00 0.42
CA TYR A 108 -24.31 -12.80 -0.18
C TYR A 108 -24.16 -12.53 -1.69
N GLU A 109 -25.27 -12.40 -2.40
CA GLU A 109 -25.27 -12.11 -3.85
C GLU A 109 -24.65 -10.75 -4.16
N GLU A 110 -24.91 -9.75 -3.32
CA GLU A 110 -24.34 -8.41 -3.47
C GLU A 110 -22.83 -8.43 -3.22
N LEU A 111 -22.40 -9.16 -2.19
CA LEU A 111 -20.99 -9.36 -1.87
C LEU A 111 -20.26 -10.04 -3.04
N GLU A 112 -20.85 -11.09 -3.62
CA GLU A 112 -20.29 -11.78 -4.77
C GLU A 112 -20.23 -10.91 -6.03
N LYS A 113 -21.32 -10.21 -6.36
CA LYS A 113 -21.35 -9.25 -7.47
C LYS A 113 -20.30 -8.15 -7.27
N LYS A 114 -20.14 -7.64 -6.04
CA LYS A 114 -19.12 -6.64 -5.72
C LYS A 114 -17.70 -7.19 -5.90
N ALA A 115 -17.44 -8.43 -5.47
CA ALA A 115 -16.14 -9.07 -5.66
C ALA A 115 -15.80 -9.25 -7.16
N GLN A 116 -16.76 -9.70 -7.96
CA GLN A 116 -16.59 -9.87 -9.42
C GLN A 116 -16.35 -8.52 -10.11
N THR A 117 -17.18 -7.51 -9.82
CA THR A 117 -17.03 -6.17 -10.43
C THR A 117 -15.71 -5.50 -10.05
N SER A 118 -15.27 -5.61 -8.80
CA SER A 118 -13.96 -5.13 -8.36
C SER A 118 -12.82 -5.84 -9.10
N THR A 119 -12.92 -7.15 -9.31
CA THR A 119 -11.92 -7.92 -10.07
C THR A 119 -11.85 -7.47 -11.53
N VAL A 120 -13.00 -7.29 -12.19
CA VAL A 120 -13.07 -6.78 -13.57
C VAL A 120 -12.46 -5.38 -13.67
N ASN A 121 -12.78 -4.49 -12.72
CA ASN A 121 -12.25 -3.12 -12.70
C ASN A 121 -10.73 -3.11 -12.48
N LEU A 122 -10.20 -3.97 -11.61
CA LEU A 122 -8.77 -4.11 -11.38
C LEU A 122 -8.06 -4.60 -12.65
N ASN A 123 -8.61 -5.61 -13.32
CA ASN A 123 -8.07 -6.12 -14.58
C ASN A 123 -8.05 -5.04 -15.68
N LYS A 124 -9.10 -4.20 -15.77
CA LYS A 124 -9.13 -3.05 -16.67
C LYS A 124 -8.01 -2.05 -16.37
N LEU A 125 -7.79 -1.71 -15.10
CA LEU A 125 -6.72 -0.79 -14.69
C LEU A 125 -5.33 -1.37 -14.98
N LEU A 126 -5.14 -2.68 -14.74
CA LEU A 126 -3.89 -3.36 -15.11
C LEU A 126 -3.64 -3.32 -16.62
N ALA A 127 -4.68 -3.55 -17.42
CA ALA A 127 -4.56 -3.44 -18.88
C ALA A 127 -4.18 -2.03 -19.31
N GLN A 128 -4.79 -0.99 -18.71
CA GLN A 128 -4.43 0.41 -18.98
C GLN A 128 -2.97 0.71 -18.60
N ILE A 129 -2.52 0.25 -17.43
CA ILE A 129 -1.12 0.42 -17.00
C ILE A 129 -0.17 -0.22 -18.01
N LYS A 130 -0.47 -1.44 -18.46
CA LYS A 130 0.35 -2.16 -19.46
C LYS A 130 0.42 -1.42 -20.79
N VAL A 131 -0.71 -0.85 -21.26
CA VAL A 131 -0.74 -0.05 -22.49
C VAL A 131 0.14 1.19 -22.36
N ILE A 132 0.02 1.92 -21.24
CA ILE A 132 0.85 3.10 -20.96
C ILE A 132 2.32 2.72 -20.90
N GLU A 133 2.66 1.64 -20.19
CA GLU A 133 4.05 1.17 -20.07
C GLU A 133 4.64 0.76 -21.41
N LYS A 134 3.88 0.03 -22.23
CA LYS A 134 4.28 -0.32 -23.60
C LYS A 134 4.57 0.93 -24.41
N ARG A 135 3.66 1.91 -24.39
CA ARG A 135 3.86 3.17 -25.12
C ARG A 135 5.08 3.94 -24.61
N MET A 136 5.29 4.00 -23.30
CA MET A 136 6.48 4.63 -22.72
C MET A 136 7.79 3.96 -23.18
N THR A 137 7.81 2.62 -23.27
CA THR A 137 8.99 1.89 -23.80
C THR A 137 9.21 2.17 -25.27
N GLU A 138 8.16 2.19 -26.08
CA GLU A 138 8.23 2.54 -27.50
C GLU A 138 8.77 3.96 -27.70
N THR A 139 8.22 4.95 -26.99
CA THR A 139 8.67 6.35 -27.02
C THR A 139 10.15 6.49 -26.61
N SER A 140 10.58 5.74 -25.60
CA SER A 140 11.98 5.75 -25.13
C SER A 140 12.94 5.10 -26.15
N ASN A 141 12.55 3.96 -26.72
CA ASN A 141 13.32 3.27 -27.75
C ASN A 141 13.44 4.14 -29.00
N LEU A 142 12.34 4.74 -29.45
CA LEU A 142 12.33 5.65 -30.60
C LEU A 142 13.21 6.87 -30.38
N LYS A 143 13.17 7.47 -29.18
CA LYS A 143 14.08 8.56 -28.79
C LYS A 143 15.55 8.12 -28.88
N THR A 144 15.84 6.89 -28.43
CA THR A 144 17.20 6.33 -28.49
C THR A 144 17.67 6.15 -29.93
N HIS A 145 16.82 5.61 -30.82
CA HIS A 145 17.13 5.49 -32.24
C HIS A 145 17.36 6.85 -32.90
N ILE A 146 16.56 7.88 -32.59
CA ILE A 146 16.77 9.25 -33.11
C ILE A 146 18.14 9.80 -32.69
N ILE A 147 18.51 9.64 -31.43
CA ILE A 147 19.81 10.11 -30.92
C ILE A 147 20.96 9.33 -31.57
N ASN A 148 20.84 8.00 -31.65
CA ASN A 148 21.87 7.15 -32.25
C ASN A 148 22.05 7.44 -33.74
N TYR A 149 20.95 7.60 -34.49
CA TYR A 149 21.01 7.95 -35.91
C TYR A 149 21.71 9.30 -36.13
N SER A 150 21.39 10.30 -35.30
CA SER A 150 22.02 11.62 -35.36
C SER A 150 23.54 11.53 -35.11
N LYS A 151 23.97 10.80 -34.08
CA LYS A 151 25.39 10.65 -33.71
C LYS A 151 26.21 9.84 -34.71
N THR A 152 25.62 8.82 -35.30
CA THR A 152 26.31 7.86 -36.18
C THR A 152 26.26 8.26 -37.66
N ARG A 153 25.54 9.34 -37.99
CA ARG A 153 25.35 9.81 -39.38
C ARG A 153 26.67 10.09 -40.09
N ASP A 154 27.58 10.82 -39.44
CA ASP A 154 28.84 11.24 -40.07
C ASP A 154 29.77 10.04 -40.32
N ILE A 155 29.80 9.09 -39.38
CA ILE A 155 30.55 7.83 -39.49
C ILE A 155 29.99 6.98 -40.65
N TYR A 156 28.67 6.89 -40.78
CA TYR A 156 28.05 6.17 -41.88
C TYR A 156 28.34 6.81 -43.25
N ILE A 157 28.34 8.15 -43.32
CA ILE A 157 28.73 8.88 -44.54
C ILE A 157 30.20 8.63 -44.89
N ALA A 158 31.09 8.62 -43.90
CA ALA A 158 32.50 8.28 -44.10
C ALA A 158 32.68 6.83 -44.58
N TYR A 159 31.94 5.88 -44.01
CA TYR A 159 31.92 4.48 -44.45
C TYR A 159 31.48 4.31 -45.89
N HIS A 160 30.44 5.04 -46.30
CA HIS A 160 29.96 5.06 -47.68
C HIS A 160 31.02 5.64 -48.63
N LYS A 161 31.68 6.75 -48.24
CA LYS A 161 32.77 7.36 -49.04
C LYS A 161 34.01 6.47 -49.15
N ALA A 162 34.29 5.66 -48.12
CA ALA A 162 35.38 4.69 -48.11
C ALA A 162 35.07 3.42 -48.93
N GLY A 163 33.93 3.37 -49.65
CA GLY A 163 33.56 2.27 -50.53
C GLY A 163 33.26 0.98 -49.78
N TYR A 164 32.70 1.06 -48.56
CA TYR A 164 32.38 -0.11 -47.73
C TYR A 164 33.61 -0.96 -47.37
N SER A 165 34.72 -0.30 -47.07
CA SER A 165 35.96 -0.97 -46.65
C SER A 165 35.77 -1.80 -45.38
N LYS A 166 36.21 -3.06 -45.42
CA LYS A 166 36.15 -3.98 -44.29
C LYS A 166 36.92 -3.48 -43.06
N LYS A 167 38.08 -2.84 -43.27
CA LYS A 167 38.89 -2.26 -42.18
C LYS A 167 38.12 -1.18 -41.41
N PHE A 168 37.42 -0.31 -42.15
CA PHE A 168 36.59 0.75 -41.54
C PHE A 168 35.39 0.15 -40.80
N TYR A 169 34.79 -0.92 -41.33
CA TYR A 169 33.72 -1.62 -40.65
C TYR A 169 34.17 -2.18 -39.30
N ASP A 170 35.34 -2.82 -39.25
CA ASP A 170 35.86 -3.41 -38.01
C ASP A 170 36.19 -2.34 -36.95
N GLU A 171 36.68 -1.17 -37.37
CA GLU A 171 36.97 -0.02 -36.49
C GLU A 171 35.70 0.66 -35.94
N HIS A 172 34.63 0.74 -36.74
CA HIS A 172 33.40 1.46 -36.40
C HIS A 172 32.15 0.55 -36.32
N ALA A 173 32.36 -0.75 -36.04
CA ALA A 173 31.32 -1.77 -36.13
C ALA A 173 30.09 -1.42 -35.29
N THR A 174 30.30 -0.97 -34.05
CA THR A 174 29.23 -0.61 -33.12
C THR A 174 28.36 0.52 -33.65
N ASP A 175 28.98 1.58 -34.17
CA ASP A 175 28.28 2.77 -34.66
C ASP A 175 27.49 2.47 -35.93
N LEU A 176 28.04 1.64 -36.82
CA LEU A 176 27.35 1.19 -38.02
C LEU A 176 26.15 0.28 -37.71
N ILE A 177 26.28 -0.60 -36.71
CA ILE A 177 25.18 -1.44 -36.22
C ILE A 177 24.07 -0.55 -35.62
N LEU A 178 24.42 0.41 -34.77
CA LEU A 178 23.46 1.35 -34.18
C LEU A 178 22.76 2.20 -35.23
N HIS A 179 23.48 2.66 -36.25
CA HIS A 179 22.92 3.41 -37.38
C HIS A 179 21.91 2.56 -38.16
N LYS A 180 22.29 1.32 -38.49
CA LYS A 180 21.44 0.39 -39.23
C LYS A 180 20.19 0.04 -38.43
N ALA A 181 20.33 -0.24 -37.13
CA ALA A 181 19.21 -0.54 -36.23
C ALA A 181 18.25 0.66 -36.08
N ALA A 182 18.77 1.89 -36.03
CA ALA A 182 17.92 3.08 -36.03
C ALA A 182 17.16 3.25 -37.35
N LYS A 183 17.81 2.99 -38.49
CA LYS A 183 17.15 3.03 -39.80
C LYS A 183 16.04 2.00 -39.93
N THR A 184 16.28 0.75 -39.53
CA THR A 184 15.24 -0.30 -39.56
C THR A 184 14.06 0.06 -38.67
N ALA A 185 14.30 0.62 -37.48
CA ALA A 185 13.24 1.06 -36.58
C ALA A 185 12.40 2.22 -37.18
N PHE A 186 12.99 3.09 -38.01
CA PHE A 186 12.23 4.13 -38.72
C PHE A 186 11.43 3.58 -39.90
N ASP A 187 11.95 2.57 -40.59
CA ASP A 187 11.26 1.91 -41.70
C ASP A 187 10.02 1.12 -41.23
N GLU A 188 10.03 0.62 -39.98
CA GLU A 188 8.90 -0.05 -39.32
C GLU A 188 7.77 0.90 -38.87
N LEU A 189 7.98 2.23 -38.89
CA LEU A 189 6.94 3.19 -38.53
C LEU A 189 5.89 3.31 -39.65
N GLU A 190 4.62 3.00 -39.33
CA GLU A 190 3.50 3.04 -40.28
C GLU A 190 3.36 4.39 -41.01
N ASP A 191 3.54 5.50 -40.30
CA ASP A 191 3.35 6.84 -40.85
C ASP A 191 4.61 7.43 -41.54
N LYS A 192 5.76 6.72 -41.51
CA LYS A 192 7.10 7.20 -41.94
C LYS A 192 7.52 8.59 -41.41
N LYS A 193 6.74 9.19 -40.51
CA LYS A 193 7.00 10.48 -39.88
C LYS A 193 7.76 10.24 -38.59
N ILE A 194 9.01 10.65 -38.57
CA ILE A 194 9.86 10.59 -37.37
C ILE A 194 9.51 11.78 -36.46
N PRO A 195 8.98 11.54 -35.25
CA PRO A 195 8.67 12.62 -34.32
C PRO A 195 9.92 13.35 -33.84
N THR A 196 9.78 14.59 -33.41
CA THR A 196 10.90 15.31 -32.78
C THR A 196 11.16 14.81 -31.36
N VAL A 197 12.41 14.86 -30.90
CA VAL A 197 12.79 14.48 -29.52
C VAL A 197 11.99 15.25 -28.47
N LYS A 198 11.70 16.54 -28.74
CA LYS A 198 10.87 17.38 -27.85
C LYS A 198 9.44 16.87 -27.75
N ALA A 199 8.82 16.46 -28.87
CA ALA A 199 7.49 15.88 -28.87
C ALA A 199 7.45 14.56 -28.08
N LEU A 200 8.42 13.65 -28.30
CA LEU A 200 8.53 12.40 -27.56
C LEU A 200 8.74 12.62 -26.06
N GLN A 201 9.51 13.63 -25.67
CA GLN A 201 9.70 13.98 -24.27
C GLN A 201 8.42 14.51 -23.62
N LYS A 202 7.65 15.33 -24.34
CA LYS A 202 6.34 15.81 -23.89
C LYS A 202 5.37 14.64 -23.69
N GLU A 203 5.23 13.78 -24.70
CA GLU A 203 4.39 12.57 -24.64
C GLU A 203 4.80 11.68 -23.46
N TYR A 204 6.09 11.41 -23.28
CA TYR A 204 6.58 10.61 -22.16
C TYR A 204 6.22 11.21 -20.79
N SER A 205 6.30 12.55 -20.66
CA SER A 205 5.93 13.23 -19.42
C SER A 205 4.43 13.16 -19.11
N GLU A 206 3.60 13.22 -20.15
CA GLU A 206 2.14 13.08 -20.06
C GLU A 206 1.78 11.65 -19.66
N LEU A 207 2.35 10.64 -20.32
CA LEU A 207 2.20 9.22 -20.00
C LEU A 207 2.64 8.90 -18.57
N LEU A 208 3.73 9.51 -18.09
CA LEU A 208 4.20 9.34 -16.72
C LEU A 208 3.19 9.90 -15.70
N SER A 209 2.60 11.06 -15.98
CA SER A 209 1.56 11.66 -15.14
C SER A 209 0.30 10.79 -15.12
N GLU A 210 -0.12 10.30 -16.29
CA GLU A 210 -1.26 9.40 -16.42
C GLU A 210 -1.03 8.07 -15.67
N LYS A 211 0.14 7.46 -15.86
CA LYS A 211 0.56 6.24 -15.14
C LYS A 211 0.43 6.43 -13.64
N LYS A 212 0.93 7.54 -13.09
CA LYS A 212 0.82 7.85 -11.65
C LYS A 212 -0.64 7.91 -11.20
N LYS A 213 -1.51 8.59 -11.95
CA LYS A 213 -2.95 8.70 -11.65
C LYS A 213 -3.63 7.33 -11.66
N VAL A 214 -3.38 6.51 -12.68
CA VAL A 214 -3.95 5.16 -12.80
C VAL A 214 -3.42 4.26 -11.69
N TYR A 215 -2.14 4.37 -11.33
CA TYR A 215 -1.52 3.55 -10.28
C TYR A 215 -2.09 3.83 -8.89
N VAL A 216 -2.37 5.10 -8.57
CA VAL A 216 -3.05 5.47 -7.32
C VAL A 216 -4.45 4.84 -7.25
N LYS A 217 -5.23 4.92 -8.33
CA LYS A 217 -6.56 4.29 -8.42
C LYS A 217 -6.46 2.77 -8.28
N TYR A 218 -5.51 2.15 -8.97
CA TYR A 218 -5.24 0.71 -8.88
C TYR A 218 -4.94 0.29 -7.43
N HIS A 219 -4.12 1.05 -6.71
CA HIS A 219 -3.76 0.70 -5.34
C HIS A 219 -4.96 0.82 -4.38
N SER A 220 -5.80 1.84 -4.54
CA SER A 220 -7.04 2.00 -3.76
C SER A 220 -8.00 0.82 -4.02
N ILE A 221 -8.31 0.54 -5.29
CA ILE A 221 -9.25 -0.51 -5.67
C ILE A 221 -8.71 -1.90 -5.29
N LYS A 222 -7.40 -2.12 -5.38
CA LYS A 222 -6.77 -3.37 -4.95
C LYS A 222 -6.92 -3.59 -3.44
N LYS A 223 -6.80 -2.53 -2.65
CA LYS A 223 -6.99 -2.59 -1.21
C LYS A 223 -8.44 -2.95 -0.88
N GLU A 224 -9.39 -2.22 -1.46
CA GLU A 224 -10.83 -2.50 -1.31
C GLU A 224 -11.19 -3.93 -1.73
N MET A 225 -10.67 -4.38 -2.89
CA MET A 225 -10.89 -5.74 -3.38
C MET A 225 -10.35 -6.79 -2.40
N LYS A 226 -9.17 -6.55 -1.80
CA LYS A 226 -8.62 -7.46 -0.80
C LYS A 226 -9.54 -7.59 0.41
N ASP A 227 -10.06 -6.46 0.91
CA ASP A 227 -10.97 -6.46 2.05
C ASP A 227 -12.29 -7.17 1.71
N ILE A 228 -12.86 -6.91 0.51
CA ILE A 228 -14.05 -7.60 -0.01
C ILE A 228 -13.85 -9.12 -0.12
N LEU A 229 -12.73 -9.56 -0.72
CA LEU A 229 -12.44 -10.99 -0.89
C LEU A 229 -12.19 -11.67 0.46
N THR A 230 -11.55 -10.98 1.40
CA THR A 230 -11.34 -11.51 2.75
C THR A 230 -12.66 -11.63 3.49
N ALA A 231 -13.53 -10.61 3.39
CA ALA A 231 -14.88 -10.66 3.95
C ALA A 231 -15.71 -11.80 3.34
N LYS A 232 -15.66 -11.98 2.01
CA LYS A 232 -16.30 -13.10 1.33
C LYS A 232 -15.80 -14.45 1.86
N ALA A 233 -14.49 -14.65 1.91
CA ALA A 233 -13.91 -15.90 2.41
C ALA A 233 -14.28 -16.20 3.89
N ASN A 234 -14.39 -15.16 4.73
CA ASN A 234 -14.83 -15.31 6.11
C ASN A 234 -16.31 -15.72 6.19
N VAL A 235 -17.17 -15.13 5.34
CA VAL A 235 -18.59 -15.50 5.25
C VAL A 235 -18.75 -16.91 4.67
N ASP A 236 -18.03 -17.25 3.60
CA ASP A 236 -18.02 -18.58 2.98
C ASP A 236 -17.65 -19.65 4.02
N ARG A 237 -16.65 -19.36 4.85
CA ARG A 237 -16.24 -20.25 5.93
C ARG A 237 -17.32 -20.41 6.99
N LEU A 238 -17.98 -19.33 7.41
CA LEU A 238 -19.09 -19.40 8.36
C LEU A 238 -20.25 -20.25 7.79
N LEU A 239 -20.63 -20.00 6.54
CA LEU A 239 -21.70 -20.75 5.88
C LEU A 239 -21.32 -22.23 5.67
N GLY A 240 -20.07 -22.51 5.30
CA GLY A 240 -19.54 -23.86 5.15
C GLY A 240 -19.41 -24.63 6.47
N GLU A 241 -19.00 -23.95 7.56
CA GLU A 241 -18.97 -24.51 8.92
C GLU A 241 -20.40 -24.87 9.38
N ASN A 242 -21.40 -24.03 9.10
CA ASN A 242 -22.82 -24.33 9.39
C ASN A 242 -23.33 -25.57 8.63
N ILE A 243 -22.90 -25.80 7.39
CA ILE A 243 -23.27 -27.00 6.62
C ILE A 243 -22.59 -28.24 7.22
N SER A 244 -21.29 -28.15 7.53
CA SER A 244 -20.54 -29.24 8.16
C SER A 244 -21.08 -29.61 9.56
N GLU A 245 -21.53 -28.63 10.34
CA GLU A 245 -22.14 -28.84 11.65
C GLU A 245 -23.50 -29.53 11.55
N LYS A 246 -24.37 -29.08 10.63
CA LYS A 246 -25.66 -29.76 10.36
C LYS A 246 -25.49 -31.20 9.88
N GLU A 247 -24.47 -31.49 9.08
CA GLU A 247 -24.15 -32.87 8.68
C GLU A 247 -23.70 -33.70 9.90
N LYS A 248 -22.83 -33.16 10.77
CA LYS A 248 -22.40 -33.83 12.00
C LYS A 248 -23.54 -34.07 13.00
N GLU A 249 -24.54 -33.18 13.05
CA GLU A 249 -25.75 -33.35 13.88
C GLU A 249 -26.65 -34.46 13.32
N LYS A 250 -26.86 -34.52 11.99
CA LYS A 250 -27.60 -35.63 11.36
C LYS A 250 -26.98 -37.00 11.64
N TYR A 251 -25.65 -37.10 11.66
CA TYR A 251 -24.96 -38.35 12.02
C TYR A 251 -25.06 -38.71 13.51
N LYS A 252 -25.35 -37.74 14.39
CA LYS A 252 -25.55 -37.97 15.82
C LYS A 252 -27.00 -38.34 16.17
N GLU A 253 -27.98 -37.85 15.41
CA GLU A 253 -29.40 -38.20 15.59
C GLU A 253 -29.76 -39.58 15.02
N GLN A 254 -28.89 -40.19 14.21
CA GLN A 254 -29.06 -41.54 13.66
C GLN A 254 -28.35 -42.64 14.50
N ARG A 255 -27.90 -42.31 15.72
CA ARG A 255 -27.35 -43.24 16.70
C ARG A 255 -28.26 -43.30 17.93
#